data_AF-A0A5E4CK33-F1
#
_entry.id   AF-A0A5E4CK33-F1
#
_cell.length_a   1.000
_cell.length_b   1.000
_cell.length_c   1.000
_cell.angle_alpha   90.00
_cell.angle_beta   90.00
_cell.angle_gamma   90.00
#
_symmetry.space_group_name_H-M   'P 1'
#
loop_
_entity.id
_entity.type
_entity.pdbx_description
1 polymer ?
#
loop_
_entity_poly.entity_id
_entity_poly.type
_entity_poly.pdbx_seq_one_letter_code
_entity_poly.pdbx_strand_id
1 'polypeptide(L)'
;MSDVTKTNNTDFSIRISNLTLADAGTYYCLMLRTISDGNVEVKSGPGTLILVRTEPSPPEISGPSSRASPGQVLNLTCISKGFFPKHIDLQWFKDGRELPAFHTLVFQPGEEPSYAIVSTTLVSLTFSSLYSHITCQVAHSELQSPHRRHVNISQFLQVVPTVYTSAHYIPGLQVALLTCRVQRFYPEDMRITWLERNGCFKICAASAPTENPEGTFSQDRHILVNASELENPRLFTCQVWHNDQVLVQKSMHLSESGGLQLNLGATVYSYILLLGWKLFPLMALCAIYALRRSLSSRPQRR
;
A
#
# COMPACT_ATOMS: atom_id res chain seq x y z
N MET A 1 47.42 23.61 -26.39
CA MET A 1 48.59 22.70 -26.37
C MET A 1 49.78 23.52 -26.81
N SER A 2 50.79 23.68 -25.98
CA SER A 2 52.02 24.36 -26.38
C SER A 2 52.86 23.40 -27.25
N ASP A 3 53.39 23.92 -28.36
CA ASP A 3 54.17 23.13 -29.30
C ASP A 3 55.57 22.90 -28.72
N VAL A 4 55.85 21.65 -28.33
CA VAL A 4 57.11 21.24 -27.69
C VAL A 4 58.30 21.33 -28.67
N THR A 5 58.05 21.49 -29.98
CA THR A 5 59.11 21.63 -30.99
C THR A 5 59.57 23.08 -31.21
N LYS A 6 58.92 24.06 -30.57
CA LYS A 6 59.24 25.48 -30.73
C LYS A 6 60.38 25.89 -29.79
N THR A 7 61.46 26.43 -30.36
CA THR A 7 62.78 26.63 -29.73
C THR A 7 62.86 27.64 -28.56
N ASN A 8 61.73 28.11 -28.02
CA ASN A 8 61.65 29.01 -26.86
C ASN A 8 60.40 28.74 -25.99
N ASN A 9 59.81 27.55 -26.10
CA ASN A 9 58.65 27.20 -25.29
C ASN A 9 59.07 26.93 -23.84
N THR A 10 58.55 27.73 -22.91
CA THR A 10 58.75 27.58 -21.46
C THR A 10 57.52 27.02 -20.75
N ASP A 11 56.42 26.82 -21.49
CA ASP A 11 55.19 26.23 -21.00
C ASP A 11 55.10 24.75 -21.38
N PHE A 12 55.20 23.88 -20.37
CA PHE A 12 55.10 22.43 -20.48
C PHE A 12 53.80 21.90 -19.86
N SER A 13 52.77 22.73 -19.78
CA SER A 13 51.45 22.34 -19.24
C SER A 13 50.84 21.19 -20.04
N ILE A 14 50.40 20.15 -19.34
CA ILE A 14 49.69 19.02 -19.92
C ILE A 14 48.19 19.13 -19.66
N ARG A 15 47.39 18.61 -20.59
CA ARG A 15 45.94 18.44 -20.41
C ARG A 15 45.62 16.95 -20.37
N ILE A 16 45.24 16.46 -19.20
CA ILE A 16 44.70 15.11 -19.03
C ILE A 16 43.19 15.21 -19.25
N SER A 17 42.65 14.40 -20.17
CA SER A 17 41.21 14.36 -20.47
C SER A 17 40.65 13.03 -19.99
N ASN A 18 39.35 12.97 -19.70
CA ASN A 18 38.66 11.77 -19.20
C ASN A 18 39.27 11.21 -17.91
N LEU A 19 39.46 12.09 -16.91
CA LEU A 19 39.96 11.70 -15.59
C LEU A 19 39.06 10.67 -14.93
N THR A 20 39.68 9.66 -14.34
CA THR A 20 39.07 8.66 -13.47
C THR A 20 39.56 8.85 -12.04
N LEU A 21 38.89 8.26 -11.06
CA LEU A 21 39.33 8.33 -9.66
C LEU A 21 40.75 7.74 -9.45
N ALA A 22 41.22 6.85 -10.34
CA ALA A 22 42.57 6.30 -10.30
C ALA A 22 43.66 7.31 -10.73
N ASP A 23 43.29 8.37 -11.44
CA ASP A 23 44.20 9.45 -11.85
C ASP A 23 44.40 10.49 -10.74
N ALA A 24 43.74 10.33 -9.58
CA ALA A 24 43.98 11.17 -8.42
C ALA A 24 45.38 10.89 -7.84
N GLY A 25 46.17 11.93 -7.64
CA GLY A 25 47.55 11.78 -7.22
C GLY A 25 48.34 13.08 -7.33
N THR A 26 49.61 13.04 -6.95
CA THR A 26 50.51 14.18 -7.08
C THR A 26 51.37 14.02 -8.33
N TYR A 27 51.24 14.96 -9.26
CA TYR A 27 51.97 14.98 -10.53
C TYR A 27 53.16 15.91 -10.44
N TYR A 28 54.34 15.44 -10.85
CA TYR A 28 55.58 16.19 -10.80
C TYR A 28 56.06 16.53 -12.21
N CYS A 29 56.52 17.77 -12.40
CA CYS A 29 57.19 18.18 -13.63
C CYS A 29 58.70 17.94 -13.47
N LEU A 30 59.25 17.01 -14.24
CA LEU A 30 60.66 16.65 -14.18
C LEU A 30 61.43 17.24 -15.36
N MET A 31 62.54 17.93 -15.09
CA MET A 31 63.51 18.32 -16.11
C MET A 31 64.58 17.24 -16.20
N LEU A 32 64.63 16.51 -17.31
CA LEU A 32 65.62 15.47 -17.57
C LEU A 32 66.71 15.99 -18.51
N ARG A 33 67.96 15.56 -18.30
CA ARG A 33 69.08 15.75 -19.23
C ARG A 33 69.51 14.39 -19.78
N THR A 34 69.55 14.28 -21.10
CA THR A 34 70.03 13.08 -21.80
C THR A 34 71.56 13.01 -21.75
N ILE A 35 72.09 11.86 -21.37
CA ILE A 35 73.50 11.50 -21.37
C ILE A 35 73.72 10.18 -22.13
N SER A 36 74.97 9.76 -22.33
CA SER A 36 75.32 8.57 -23.12
C SER A 36 74.71 7.26 -22.60
N ASP A 37 74.41 7.16 -21.29
CA ASP A 37 73.85 5.97 -20.63
C ASP A 37 72.36 6.12 -20.23
N GLY A 38 71.65 7.16 -20.69
CA GLY A 38 70.21 7.34 -20.43
C GLY A 38 69.80 8.78 -20.09
N ASN A 39 68.65 8.94 -19.44
CA ASN A 39 68.14 10.24 -18.99
C ASN A 39 68.35 10.39 -17.48
N VAL A 40 68.92 11.52 -17.05
CA VAL A 40 69.13 11.85 -15.63
C VAL A 40 68.24 13.01 -15.22
N GLU A 41 67.58 12.89 -14.08
CA GLU A 41 66.79 13.99 -13.50
C GLU A 41 67.69 15.14 -13.04
N VAL A 42 67.40 16.35 -13.51
CA VAL A 42 68.14 17.57 -13.18
C VAL A 42 67.41 18.37 -12.11
N LYS A 43 66.09 18.50 -12.24
CA LYS A 43 65.22 19.21 -11.31
C LYS A 43 63.81 18.62 -11.34
N SER A 44 63.15 18.64 -10.19
CA SER A 44 61.73 18.37 -10.05
C SER A 44 61.00 19.63 -9.57
N GLY A 45 59.82 19.87 -10.12
CA GLY A 45 58.90 20.88 -9.61
C GLY A 45 58.29 20.48 -8.26
N PRO A 46 57.57 21.40 -7.58
CA PRO A 46 57.00 21.13 -6.25
C PRO A 46 55.88 20.08 -6.24
N GLY A 47 55.37 19.68 -7.41
CA GLY A 47 54.24 18.75 -7.55
C GLY A 47 52.88 19.46 -7.52
N THR A 48 51.91 18.89 -8.24
CA THR A 48 50.52 19.35 -8.28
C THR A 48 49.60 18.21 -7.84
N LEU A 49 48.86 18.41 -6.75
CA LEU A 49 47.86 17.46 -6.29
C LEU A 49 46.60 17.55 -7.17
N ILE A 50 46.29 16.45 -7.85
CA ILE A 50 45.04 16.27 -8.61
C ILE A 50 44.07 15.47 -7.74
N LEU A 51 42.90 16.04 -7.49
CA LEU A 51 41.77 15.38 -6.85
C LEU A 51 40.67 15.19 -7.89
N VAL A 52 40.11 13.99 -7.94
CA VAL A 52 38.98 13.66 -8.81
C VAL A 52 37.73 13.56 -7.94
N ARG A 53 36.66 14.22 -8.37
CA ARG A 53 35.38 14.31 -7.68
C ARG A 53 34.32 13.68 -8.56
N THR A 54 33.34 13.01 -7.94
CA THR A 54 32.30 12.30 -8.66
C THR A 54 30.95 12.51 -8.00
N GLU A 55 29.93 12.68 -8.84
CA GLU A 55 28.54 12.84 -8.42
C GLU A 55 27.94 11.49 -8.00
N PRO A 56 27.05 11.48 -6.99
CA PRO A 56 26.27 10.29 -6.64
C PRO A 56 25.28 9.91 -7.75
N SER A 57 25.11 8.61 -7.94
CA SER A 57 24.03 8.07 -8.76
C SER A 57 22.66 8.53 -8.25
N PRO A 58 21.64 8.67 -9.12
CA PRO A 58 20.26 8.88 -8.67
C PRO A 58 19.87 7.82 -7.61
N PRO A 59 19.17 8.22 -6.53
CA PRO A 59 18.79 7.29 -5.49
C PRO A 59 17.78 6.25 -5.99
N GLU A 60 17.94 5.02 -5.55
CA GLU A 60 17.01 3.92 -5.83
C GLU A 60 16.33 3.49 -4.53
N ILE A 61 14.99 3.42 -4.53
CA ILE A 61 14.21 2.99 -3.37
C ILE A 61 13.69 1.57 -3.62
N SER A 62 13.95 0.67 -2.68
CA SER A 62 13.43 -0.69 -2.63
C SER A 62 12.61 -0.92 -1.35
N GLY A 63 11.67 -1.86 -1.43
CA GLY A 63 10.87 -2.34 -0.30
C GLY A 63 10.81 -3.86 -0.29
N PRO A 64 10.01 -4.47 0.60
CA PRO A 64 9.88 -5.92 0.66
C PRO A 64 9.22 -6.50 -0.61
N SER A 65 9.52 -7.76 -0.90
CA SER A 65 8.96 -8.48 -2.04
C SER A 65 7.46 -8.75 -1.90
N SER A 66 6.96 -8.90 -0.67
CA SER A 66 5.54 -9.07 -0.36
C SER A 66 4.91 -7.76 0.10
N ARG A 67 3.68 -7.50 -0.35
CA ARG A 67 2.88 -6.37 0.13
C ARG A 67 2.46 -6.59 1.59
N ALA A 68 2.19 -5.49 2.30
CA ALA A 68 1.81 -5.49 3.70
C ALA A 68 0.46 -4.79 3.92
N SER A 69 -0.23 -5.19 4.98
CA SER A 69 -1.55 -4.67 5.33
C SER A 69 -1.49 -3.40 6.18
N PRO A 70 -2.56 -2.57 6.14
CA PRO A 70 -2.70 -1.45 7.07
C PRO A 70 -2.52 -1.90 8.53
N GLY A 71 -1.81 -1.09 9.32
CA GLY A 71 -1.41 -1.40 10.70
C GLY A 71 -0.03 -2.04 10.82
N GLN A 72 0.56 -2.54 9.72
CA GLN A 72 1.94 -3.05 9.71
C GLN A 72 2.96 -1.94 9.45
N VAL A 73 4.22 -2.20 9.81
CA VAL A 73 5.37 -1.32 9.56
C VAL A 73 6.21 -1.90 8.42
N LEU A 74 6.59 -1.02 7.49
CA LEU A 74 7.33 -1.35 6.28
C LEU A 74 8.77 -0.82 6.37
N ASN A 75 9.74 -1.64 5.96
CA ASN A 75 11.12 -1.19 5.79
C ASN A 75 11.35 -0.79 4.33
N LEU A 76 11.72 0.47 4.11
CA LEU A 76 12.14 0.95 2.79
C LEU A 76 13.61 1.31 2.82
N THR A 77 14.35 0.87 1.80
CA THR A 77 15.78 1.11 1.68
C THR A 77 16.06 1.99 0.48
N CYS A 78 16.92 2.99 0.66
CA CYS A 78 17.40 3.87 -0.39
C CYS A 78 18.90 3.70 -0.54
N ILE A 79 19.37 3.57 -1.79
CA ILE A 79 20.79 3.44 -2.11
C ILE A 79 21.21 4.45 -3.17
N SER A 80 22.40 5.03 -2.99
CA SER A 80 23.09 5.86 -3.98
C SER A 80 24.59 5.56 -3.94
N LYS A 81 25.27 5.57 -5.10
CA LYS A 81 26.62 5.03 -5.29
C LYS A 81 27.50 5.97 -6.12
N GLY A 82 28.79 5.72 -6.16
CA GLY A 82 29.70 6.33 -7.13
C GLY A 82 30.18 7.73 -6.77
N PHE A 83 29.97 8.21 -5.54
CA PHE A 83 30.30 9.58 -5.16
C PHE A 83 31.65 9.73 -4.47
N PHE A 84 32.26 10.90 -4.65
CA PHE A 84 33.45 11.34 -3.95
C PHE A 84 33.45 12.88 -3.90
N PRO A 85 33.70 13.53 -2.75
CA PRO A 85 34.21 12.99 -1.48
C PRO A 85 33.17 12.26 -0.62
N LYS A 86 33.61 11.67 0.51
CA LYS A 86 32.78 10.84 1.42
C LYS A 86 31.56 11.55 2.02
N HIS A 87 31.64 12.87 2.24
CA HIS A 87 30.58 13.61 2.92
C HIS A 87 29.34 13.72 2.01
N ILE A 88 28.21 13.18 2.49
CA ILE A 88 26.95 13.09 1.77
C ILE A 88 25.80 13.07 2.78
N ASP A 89 24.66 13.64 2.41
CA ASP A 89 23.44 13.63 3.22
C ASP A 89 22.32 12.88 2.51
N LEU A 90 21.59 12.05 3.25
CA LEU A 90 20.41 11.34 2.77
C LEU A 90 19.24 11.55 3.73
N GLN A 91 18.14 12.08 3.21
CA GLN A 91 16.92 12.37 3.97
C GLN A 91 15.70 11.66 3.38
N TRP A 92 14.79 11.26 4.26
CA TRP A 92 13.52 10.64 3.90
C TRP A 92 12.37 11.61 4.11
N PHE A 93 11.39 11.57 3.22
CA PHE A 93 10.15 12.33 3.37
C PHE A 93 8.94 11.47 3.06
N LYS A 94 7.84 11.69 3.78
CA LYS A 94 6.50 11.22 3.44
C LYS A 94 5.63 12.44 3.17
N ASP A 95 5.16 12.55 1.94
CA ASP A 95 4.30 13.67 1.51
C ASP A 95 4.91 15.05 1.86
N GLY A 96 6.22 15.18 1.66
CA GLY A 96 6.99 16.40 1.95
C GLY A 96 7.37 16.61 3.43
N ARG A 97 6.92 15.77 4.36
CA ARG A 97 7.31 15.82 5.78
C ARG A 97 8.48 14.88 6.04
N GLU A 98 9.50 15.38 6.71
CA GLU A 98 10.71 14.59 7.01
C GLU A 98 10.36 13.36 7.88
N LEU A 99 10.95 12.23 7.53
CA LEU A 99 10.88 10.98 8.26
C LEU A 99 12.26 10.63 8.83
N PRO A 100 12.33 10.07 10.05
CA PRO A 100 13.59 9.61 10.60
C PRO A 100 14.14 8.42 9.81
N ALA A 101 15.44 8.42 9.59
CA ALA A 101 16.15 7.22 9.18
C ALA A 101 16.27 6.27 10.38
N PHE A 102 16.01 4.98 10.16
CA PHE A 102 16.25 3.93 11.14
C PHE A 102 17.73 3.55 11.18
N HIS A 103 18.34 3.43 10.00
CA HIS A 103 19.79 3.29 9.86
C HIS A 103 20.28 3.98 8.59
N THR A 104 21.49 4.52 8.63
CA THR A 104 22.20 5.08 7.46
C THR A 104 23.66 4.68 7.55
N LEU A 105 24.21 4.18 6.45
CA LEU A 105 25.58 3.69 6.35
C LEU A 105 26.24 4.25 5.09
N VAL A 106 27.41 4.86 5.25
CA VAL A 106 28.30 5.25 4.16
C VAL A 106 29.51 4.31 4.16
N PHE A 107 29.76 3.65 3.03
CA PHE A 107 30.82 2.66 2.89
C PHE A 107 31.49 2.73 1.51
N GLN A 108 32.63 2.08 1.34
CA GLN A 108 33.32 1.92 0.05
C GLN A 108 33.05 0.51 -0.48
N PRO A 109 32.43 0.35 -1.65
CA PRO A 109 32.18 -0.97 -2.23
C PRO A 109 33.47 -1.62 -2.75
N GLY A 110 33.96 -2.66 -2.08
CA GLY A 110 35.13 -3.42 -2.53
C GLY A 110 36.41 -2.57 -2.58
N GLU A 111 37.13 -2.62 -3.70
CA GLU A 111 38.33 -1.82 -3.96
C GLU A 111 38.03 -0.55 -4.79
N GLU A 112 36.76 -0.18 -4.98
CA GLU A 112 36.42 1.04 -5.71
C GLU A 112 36.85 2.28 -4.92
N PRO A 113 37.45 3.29 -5.58
CA PRO A 113 37.82 4.55 -4.93
C PRO A 113 36.61 5.42 -4.55
N SER A 114 35.41 5.06 -5.00
CA SER A 114 34.16 5.78 -4.76
C SER A 114 33.40 5.28 -3.53
N TYR A 115 32.48 6.09 -3.00
CA TYR A 115 31.63 5.75 -1.87
C TYR A 115 30.20 5.39 -2.30
N ALA A 116 29.50 4.66 -1.44
CA ALA A 116 28.08 4.38 -1.50
C ALA A 116 27.41 4.73 -0.16
N ILE A 117 26.15 5.14 -0.23
CA ILE A 117 25.28 5.39 0.93
C ILE A 117 24.05 4.50 0.83
N VAL A 118 23.72 3.85 1.93
CA VAL A 118 22.48 3.09 2.11
C VAL A 118 21.77 3.61 3.35
N SER A 119 20.48 3.90 3.24
CA SER A 119 19.64 4.27 4.37
C SER A 119 18.36 3.45 4.35
N THR A 120 17.82 3.12 5.51
CA THR A 120 16.50 2.52 5.65
C THR A 120 15.64 3.33 6.59
N THR A 121 14.36 3.45 6.26
CA THR A 121 13.35 4.08 7.11
C THR A 121 12.20 3.11 7.39
N LEU A 122 11.48 3.35 8.49
CA LEU A 122 10.30 2.61 8.91
C LEU A 122 9.05 3.42 8.57
N VAL A 123 8.13 2.81 7.84
CA VAL A 123 6.88 3.46 7.41
C VAL A 123 5.69 2.69 7.94
N SER A 124 4.90 3.30 8.82
CA SER A 124 3.64 2.74 9.29
C SER A 124 2.56 2.83 8.20
N LEU A 125 1.97 1.70 7.84
CA LEU A 125 0.94 1.62 6.81
C LEU A 125 -0.45 1.89 7.38
N THR A 126 -1.23 2.68 6.65
CA THR A 126 -2.62 3.05 6.94
C THR A 126 -3.40 3.14 5.65
N PHE A 127 -4.74 3.20 5.68
CA PHE A 127 -5.53 3.38 4.47
C PHE A 127 -5.15 4.65 3.68
N SER A 128 -4.88 5.76 4.37
CA SER A 128 -4.43 7.00 3.72
C SER A 128 -3.10 6.85 2.98
N SER A 129 -2.32 5.81 3.29
CA SER A 129 -1.05 5.52 2.62
C SER A 129 -1.23 5.09 1.17
N LEU A 130 -2.45 4.73 0.73
CA LEU A 130 -2.77 4.48 -0.69
C LEU A 130 -2.52 5.70 -1.58
N TYR A 131 -2.61 6.90 -1.00
CA TYR A 131 -2.40 8.17 -1.71
C TYR A 131 -1.11 8.88 -1.30
N SER A 132 -0.30 8.26 -0.44
CA SER A 132 0.97 8.81 0.04
C SER A 132 2.14 8.30 -0.80
N HIS A 133 3.19 9.12 -0.87
CA HIS A 133 4.45 8.76 -1.48
C HIS A 133 5.63 8.96 -0.52
N ILE A 134 6.65 8.15 -0.71
CA ILE A 134 7.93 8.28 -0.02
C ILE A 134 8.93 8.90 -0.97
N THR A 135 9.73 9.82 -0.43
CA THR A 135 10.84 10.46 -1.14
C THR A 135 12.14 10.14 -0.42
N CYS A 136 13.13 9.68 -1.17
CA CYS A 136 14.53 9.68 -0.74
C CYS A 136 15.24 10.83 -1.44
N GLN A 137 15.88 11.70 -0.67
CA GLN A 137 16.66 12.83 -1.16
C GLN A 137 18.13 12.64 -0.81
N VAL A 138 19.00 12.80 -1.78
CA VAL A 138 20.46 12.73 -1.62
C VAL A 138 21.06 14.09 -1.97
N ALA A 139 21.82 14.68 -1.05
CA ALA A 139 22.57 15.91 -1.24
C ALA A 139 24.07 15.65 -1.10
N HIS A 140 24.85 16.19 -2.04
CA HIS A 140 26.29 16.00 -2.12
C HIS A 140 26.95 17.24 -2.70
N SER A 141 28.22 17.50 -2.35
CA SER A 141 28.91 18.74 -2.75
C SER A 141 29.07 18.90 -4.26
N GLU A 142 29.07 17.80 -5.00
CA GLU A 142 29.22 17.81 -6.46
C GLU A 142 27.89 17.95 -7.19
N LEU A 143 26.75 17.92 -6.48
CA LEU A 143 25.43 18.13 -7.08
C LEU A 143 25.04 19.62 -7.05
N GLN A 144 24.57 20.15 -8.19
CA GLN A 144 23.95 21.48 -8.24
C GLN A 144 22.62 21.54 -7.48
N SER A 145 21.90 20.42 -7.42
CA SER A 145 20.66 20.27 -6.67
C SER A 145 20.52 18.84 -6.16
N PRO A 146 19.85 18.62 -5.00
CA PRO A 146 19.70 17.28 -4.45
C PRO A 146 18.96 16.35 -5.40
N HIS A 147 19.49 15.14 -5.59
CA HIS A 147 18.77 14.10 -6.30
C HIS A 147 17.61 13.59 -5.46
N ARG A 148 16.45 13.35 -6.10
CA ARG A 148 15.24 12.86 -5.42
C ARG A 148 14.65 11.67 -6.15
N ARG A 149 14.25 10.66 -5.39
CA ARG A 149 13.46 9.53 -5.89
C ARG A 149 12.16 9.44 -5.13
N HIS A 150 11.06 9.32 -5.86
CA HIS A 150 9.71 9.18 -5.32
C HIS A 150 9.18 7.77 -5.61
N VAL A 151 8.51 7.16 -4.64
CA VAL A 151 7.75 5.91 -4.80
C VAL A 151 6.41 6.01 -4.10
N ASN A 152 5.35 5.52 -4.74
CA ASN A 152 4.02 5.49 -4.13
C ASN A 152 3.96 4.35 -3.12
N ILE A 153 3.49 4.60 -1.89
CA ILE A 153 3.39 3.56 -0.86
C ILE A 153 2.38 2.48 -1.27
N SER A 154 1.41 2.82 -2.11
CA SER A 154 0.40 1.90 -2.66
C SER A 154 0.99 0.65 -3.34
N GLN A 155 2.19 0.73 -3.91
CA GLN A 155 2.85 -0.44 -4.51
C GLN A 155 3.29 -1.50 -3.48
N PHE A 156 3.39 -1.13 -2.20
CA PHE A 156 3.77 -2.01 -1.11
C PHE A 156 2.57 -2.40 -0.22
N LEU A 157 1.38 -1.88 -0.50
CA LEU A 157 0.20 -2.06 0.32
C LEU A 157 -0.70 -3.16 -0.26
N GLN A 158 -1.28 -3.98 0.62
CA GLN A 158 -2.32 -4.95 0.29
C GLN A 158 -3.40 -4.96 1.38
N VAL A 159 -4.65 -4.76 0.99
CA VAL A 159 -5.79 -4.87 1.90
C VAL A 159 -6.49 -6.19 1.64
N VAL A 160 -6.50 -7.05 2.65
CA VAL A 160 -7.20 -8.33 2.61
C VAL A 160 -8.72 -8.08 2.68
N PRO A 161 -9.51 -8.59 1.71
CA PRO A 161 -10.94 -8.34 1.67
C PRO A 161 -11.70 -8.93 2.86
N THR A 162 -12.86 -8.35 3.15
CA THR A 162 -13.92 -9.02 3.91
C THR A 162 -14.90 -9.67 2.94
N VAL A 163 -15.17 -10.96 3.10
CA VAL A 163 -16.05 -11.73 2.19
C VAL A 163 -17.32 -12.16 2.91
N TYR A 164 -18.47 -11.81 2.34
CA TYR A 164 -19.79 -12.21 2.78
C TYR A 164 -20.49 -13.02 1.69
N THR A 165 -21.25 -14.03 2.10
CA THR A 165 -22.05 -14.86 1.20
C THR A 165 -23.51 -14.81 1.64
N SER A 166 -24.41 -14.68 0.67
CA SER A 166 -25.86 -14.69 0.90
C SER A 166 -26.57 -15.40 -0.24
N ALA A 167 -27.70 -16.03 0.08
CA ALA A 167 -28.59 -16.65 -0.89
C ALA A 167 -29.97 -15.99 -0.83
N HIS A 168 -30.57 -15.73 -1.99
CA HIS A 168 -31.93 -15.23 -2.10
C HIS A 168 -32.74 -16.11 -3.06
N TYR A 169 -33.78 -16.77 -2.54
CA TYR A 169 -34.64 -17.64 -3.35
C TYR A 169 -35.72 -16.83 -4.08
N ILE A 170 -35.94 -17.13 -5.35
CA ILE A 170 -36.92 -16.47 -6.22
C ILE A 170 -37.99 -17.52 -6.59
N PRO A 171 -39.12 -17.58 -5.86
CA PRO A 171 -40.12 -18.63 -6.03
C PRO A 171 -40.71 -18.70 -7.44
N GLY A 172 -41.00 -17.55 -8.05
CA GLY A 172 -41.62 -17.50 -9.38
C GLY A 172 -40.75 -18.04 -10.52
N LEU A 173 -39.43 -18.14 -10.30
CA LEU A 173 -38.47 -18.67 -11.27
C LEU A 173 -37.84 -19.99 -10.83
N GLN A 174 -38.14 -20.47 -9.62
CA GLN A 174 -37.51 -21.65 -9.02
C GLN A 174 -35.98 -21.61 -9.11
N VAL A 175 -35.37 -20.46 -8.79
CA VAL A 175 -33.92 -20.28 -8.75
C VAL A 175 -33.50 -19.59 -7.45
N ALA A 176 -32.26 -19.78 -7.03
CA ALA A 176 -31.63 -18.99 -5.97
C ALA A 176 -30.50 -18.13 -6.55
N LEU A 177 -30.50 -16.84 -6.19
CA LEU A 177 -29.42 -15.89 -6.46
C LEU A 177 -28.41 -15.96 -5.32
N LEU A 178 -27.20 -16.39 -5.63
CA LEU A 178 -26.09 -16.42 -4.69
C LEU A 178 -25.21 -15.19 -4.93
N THR A 179 -24.97 -14.45 -3.87
CA THR A 179 -24.17 -13.22 -3.91
C THR A 179 -22.93 -13.41 -3.04
N CYS A 180 -21.76 -13.19 -3.64
CA CYS A 180 -20.51 -13.03 -2.93
C CYS A 180 -20.20 -11.54 -2.92
N ARG A 181 -20.28 -10.94 -1.74
CA ARG A 181 -19.94 -9.55 -1.51
C ARG A 181 -18.53 -9.47 -0.96
N VAL A 182 -17.62 -8.96 -1.78
CA VAL A 182 -16.21 -8.78 -1.44
C VAL A 182 -15.99 -7.30 -1.18
N GLN A 183 -15.65 -6.95 0.06
CA GLN A 183 -15.49 -5.56 0.49
C GLN A 183 -14.05 -5.25 0.87
N ARG A 184 -13.63 -4.03 0.55
CA ARG A 184 -12.37 -3.42 1.01
C ARG A 184 -11.14 -4.24 0.65
N PHE A 185 -10.93 -4.48 -0.64
CA PHE A 185 -9.70 -5.10 -1.13
C PHE A 185 -8.81 -4.12 -1.89
N TYR A 186 -7.51 -4.37 -1.88
CA TYR A 186 -6.54 -3.64 -2.68
C TYR A 186 -5.31 -4.54 -2.89
N PRO A 187 -4.70 -4.61 -4.09
CA PRO A 187 -4.99 -3.83 -5.32
C PRO A 187 -6.29 -4.26 -6.07
N GLU A 188 -6.66 -3.53 -7.14
CA GLU A 188 -7.90 -3.76 -7.92
C GLU A 188 -7.90 -5.10 -8.68
N ASP A 189 -6.74 -5.60 -9.07
CA ASP A 189 -6.53 -6.78 -9.92
C ASP A 189 -6.74 -8.12 -9.22
N MET A 190 -7.63 -8.17 -8.22
CA MET A 190 -8.00 -9.42 -7.56
C MET A 190 -8.99 -10.26 -8.39
N ARG A 191 -8.77 -11.57 -8.41
CA ARG A 191 -9.66 -12.53 -9.08
C ARG A 191 -10.62 -13.12 -8.06
N ILE A 192 -11.92 -12.95 -8.29
CA ILE A 192 -12.99 -13.49 -7.43
C ILE A 192 -13.70 -14.61 -8.18
N THR A 193 -13.77 -15.80 -7.58
CA THR A 193 -14.38 -16.98 -8.19
C THR A 193 -15.38 -17.65 -7.26
N TRP A 194 -16.40 -18.28 -7.84
CA TRP A 194 -17.25 -19.24 -7.16
C TRP A 194 -16.77 -20.65 -7.48
N LEU A 195 -16.60 -21.46 -6.45
CA LEU A 195 -16.26 -22.87 -6.56
C LEU A 195 -17.44 -23.72 -6.10
N GLU A 196 -17.89 -24.61 -6.99
CA GLU A 196 -18.77 -25.73 -6.68
C GLU A 196 -17.92 -27.02 -6.61
N ARG A 197 -18.25 -27.94 -5.70
CA ARG A 197 -17.48 -29.17 -5.40
C ARG A 197 -17.16 -30.04 -6.63
N ASN A 198 -17.91 -29.93 -7.73
CA ASN A 198 -17.74 -30.71 -8.96
C ASN A 198 -17.21 -29.89 -10.17
N GLY A 199 -16.69 -28.69 -9.95
CA GLY A 199 -16.10 -27.86 -10.99
C GLY A 199 -17.13 -27.24 -11.92
N CYS A 200 -17.44 -25.95 -11.73
CA CYS A 200 -18.07 -25.19 -12.78
C CYS A 200 -17.69 -23.70 -12.76
N PHE A 201 -17.16 -23.25 -13.90
CA PHE A 201 -17.23 -21.88 -14.42
C PHE A 201 -18.64 -21.68 -15.03
N LYS A 202 -19.69 -21.44 -14.23
CA LYS A 202 -20.96 -20.90 -14.80
C LYS A 202 -20.86 -19.38 -14.85
N ILE A 203 -21.42 -18.77 -15.90
CA ILE A 203 -21.33 -17.34 -16.23
C ILE A 203 -21.62 -16.51 -14.97
N CYS A 204 -20.55 -15.98 -14.37
CA CYS A 204 -20.63 -15.09 -13.23
C CYS A 204 -20.91 -13.70 -13.77
N ALA A 205 -22.08 -13.14 -13.46
CA ALA A 205 -22.29 -11.72 -13.68
C ALA A 205 -21.41 -10.96 -12.68
N ALA A 206 -20.42 -10.25 -13.21
CA ALA A 206 -19.57 -9.35 -12.45
C ALA A 206 -20.25 -7.99 -12.34
N SER A 207 -20.43 -7.47 -11.13
CA SER A 207 -20.50 -6.00 -11.01
C SER A 207 -19.11 -5.43 -11.31
N ALA A 208 -19.01 -4.20 -11.84
CA ALA A 208 -17.73 -3.51 -11.87
C ALA A 208 -17.23 -3.27 -10.43
N PRO A 209 -15.91 -3.36 -10.15
CA PRO A 209 -15.38 -2.91 -8.88
C PRO A 209 -15.79 -1.47 -8.62
N THR A 210 -16.23 -1.19 -7.40
CA THR A 210 -16.56 0.16 -6.93
C THR A 210 -15.45 0.62 -6.00
N GLU A 211 -14.88 1.79 -6.27
CA GLU A 211 -13.88 2.40 -5.39
C GLU A 211 -14.57 2.97 -4.14
N ASN A 212 -14.04 2.61 -2.98
CA ASN A 212 -14.49 3.12 -1.68
C ASN A 212 -13.75 4.44 -1.38
N PRO A 213 -14.29 5.34 -0.53
CA PRO A 213 -13.67 6.63 -0.22
C PRO A 213 -12.24 6.55 0.32
N GLU A 214 -11.86 5.43 0.93
CA GLU A 214 -10.50 5.17 1.42
C GLU A 214 -9.51 4.68 0.34
N GLY A 215 -9.96 4.44 -0.90
CA GLY A 215 -9.15 3.96 -2.02
C GLY A 215 -9.06 2.44 -2.19
N THR A 216 -9.78 1.69 -1.35
CA THR A 216 -9.96 0.25 -1.58
C THR A 216 -11.11 -0.01 -2.55
N PHE A 217 -11.24 -1.24 -3.04
CA PHE A 217 -12.31 -1.64 -3.94
C PHE A 217 -13.29 -2.58 -3.25
N SER A 218 -14.54 -2.56 -3.72
CA SER A 218 -15.58 -3.50 -3.34
C SER A 218 -16.24 -4.04 -4.61
N GLN A 219 -16.55 -5.34 -4.66
CA GLN A 219 -17.15 -5.97 -5.82
C GLN A 219 -18.09 -7.09 -5.39
N ASP A 220 -19.29 -7.10 -5.98
CA ASP A 220 -20.26 -8.18 -5.82
C ASP A 220 -20.17 -9.13 -7.02
N ARG A 221 -20.19 -10.44 -6.75
CA ARG A 221 -20.24 -11.50 -7.75
C ARG A 221 -21.48 -12.34 -7.56
N HIS A 222 -22.24 -12.50 -8.64
CA HIS A 222 -23.51 -13.21 -8.59
C HIS A 222 -23.48 -14.48 -9.44
N ILE A 223 -24.10 -15.53 -8.92
CA ILE A 223 -24.43 -16.74 -9.68
C ILE A 223 -25.90 -17.13 -9.42
N LEU A 224 -26.54 -17.69 -10.44
CA LEU A 224 -27.89 -18.25 -10.35
C LEU A 224 -27.78 -19.77 -10.29
N VAL A 225 -28.49 -20.38 -9.34
CA VAL A 225 -28.56 -21.84 -9.18
C VAL A 225 -30.03 -22.29 -9.20
N ASN A 226 -30.30 -23.47 -9.73
CA ASN A 226 -31.68 -23.97 -9.88
C ASN A 226 -32.24 -24.52 -8.55
N ALA A 227 -33.55 -24.42 -8.32
CA ALA A 227 -34.22 -24.96 -7.12
C ALA A 227 -34.02 -26.46 -6.94
N SER A 228 -33.98 -27.24 -8.03
CA SER A 228 -33.67 -28.67 -7.97
C SER A 228 -32.25 -28.95 -7.48
N GLU A 229 -31.33 -27.98 -7.60
CA GLU A 229 -29.99 -28.07 -7.04
C GLU A 229 -29.95 -27.71 -5.55
N LEU A 230 -31.04 -27.17 -4.97
CA LEU A 230 -31.17 -26.90 -3.51
C LEU A 230 -31.54 -28.14 -2.69
N GLU A 231 -32.08 -29.19 -3.31
CA GLU A 231 -32.51 -30.42 -2.61
C GLU A 231 -31.33 -31.27 -2.11
N ASN A 232 -30.14 -31.08 -2.69
CA ASN A 232 -28.90 -31.70 -2.23
C ASN A 232 -28.01 -30.66 -1.54
N PRO A 233 -27.46 -30.90 -0.34
CA PRO A 233 -26.63 -29.93 0.37
C PRO A 233 -25.29 -29.71 -0.37
N ARG A 234 -25.30 -28.80 -1.35
CA ARG A 234 -24.11 -28.37 -2.07
C ARG A 234 -23.44 -27.22 -1.34
N LEU A 235 -22.12 -27.33 -1.23
CA LEU A 235 -21.27 -26.31 -0.64
C LEU A 235 -20.82 -25.37 -1.75
N PHE A 236 -21.22 -24.10 -1.66
CA PHE A 236 -20.75 -23.06 -2.55
C PHE A 236 -19.69 -22.23 -1.82
N THR A 237 -18.52 -22.09 -2.43
CA THR A 237 -17.39 -21.36 -1.84
C THR A 237 -17.03 -20.20 -2.73
N CYS A 238 -17.10 -18.98 -2.20
CA CYS A 238 -16.51 -17.82 -2.85
C CYS A 238 -15.04 -17.72 -2.45
N GLN A 239 -14.14 -17.61 -3.42
CA GLN A 239 -12.70 -17.50 -3.22
C GLN A 239 -12.19 -16.20 -3.83
N VAL A 240 -11.32 -15.51 -3.09
CA VAL A 240 -10.65 -14.30 -3.55
C VAL A 240 -9.16 -14.59 -3.67
N TRP A 241 -8.63 -14.34 -4.86
CA TRP A 241 -7.27 -14.66 -5.27
C TRP A 241 -6.47 -13.40 -5.59
N HIS A 242 -5.18 -13.44 -5.27
CA HIS A 242 -4.19 -12.44 -5.64
C HIS A 242 -2.90 -13.17 -6.04
N ASN A 243 -2.37 -12.89 -7.23
CA ASN A 243 -1.20 -13.59 -7.79
C ASN A 243 -1.29 -15.13 -7.70
N ASP A 244 -2.46 -15.69 -8.05
CA ASP A 244 -2.75 -17.13 -7.99
C ASP A 244 -2.63 -17.77 -6.59
N GLN A 245 -2.65 -16.96 -5.52
CA GLN A 245 -2.77 -17.41 -4.14
C GLN A 245 -4.15 -17.05 -3.57
N VAL A 246 -4.78 -17.99 -2.85
CA VAL A 246 -6.05 -17.76 -2.17
C VAL A 246 -5.80 -16.90 -0.93
N LEU A 247 -6.39 -15.70 -0.89
CA LEU A 247 -6.33 -14.82 0.27
C LEU A 247 -7.41 -15.14 1.29
N VAL A 248 -8.65 -15.24 0.80
CA VAL A 248 -9.84 -15.41 1.64
C VAL A 248 -10.82 -16.29 0.90
N GLN A 249 -11.50 -17.16 1.64
CA GLN A 249 -12.64 -17.90 1.12
C GLN A 249 -13.79 -17.95 2.14
N LYS A 250 -15.02 -17.96 1.63
CA LYS A 250 -16.22 -18.09 2.45
C LYS A 250 -17.16 -19.07 1.79
N SER A 251 -17.60 -20.06 2.56
CA SER A 251 -18.54 -21.07 2.09
C SER A 251 -19.92 -20.86 2.69
N MET A 252 -20.94 -21.25 1.95
CA MET A 252 -22.32 -21.36 2.45
C MET A 252 -22.97 -22.66 1.99
N HIS A 253 -23.84 -23.17 2.85
CA HIS A 253 -24.75 -24.26 2.51
C HIS A 253 -26.08 -23.67 2.06
N LEU A 254 -26.59 -24.13 0.92
CA LEU A 254 -28.01 -23.97 0.64
C LEU A 254 -28.76 -25.13 1.30
N SER A 255 -29.62 -24.79 2.23
CA SER A 255 -30.65 -25.67 2.77
C SER A 255 -32.01 -25.01 2.59
N GLU A 256 -33.06 -25.81 2.52
CA GLU A 256 -34.45 -25.38 2.32
C GLU A 256 -35.00 -24.47 3.44
N SER A 257 -34.24 -24.25 4.53
CA SER A 257 -34.64 -23.44 5.68
C SER A 257 -34.12 -21.99 5.62
N GLY A 258 -34.37 -21.33 4.50
CA GLY A 258 -34.17 -19.88 4.33
C GLY A 258 -35.50 -19.13 4.29
N GLY A 259 -36.51 -19.56 5.05
CA GLY A 259 -37.70 -18.75 5.25
C GLY A 259 -37.27 -17.37 5.72
N LEU A 260 -37.79 -16.32 5.09
CA LEU A 260 -37.64 -14.95 5.59
C LEU A 260 -38.02 -14.94 7.08
N GLN A 261 -37.04 -14.92 7.97
CA GLN A 261 -37.23 -14.25 9.26
C GLN A 261 -37.19 -12.75 8.96
N LEU A 262 -38.24 -12.26 8.31
CA LEU A 262 -38.70 -10.91 8.59
C LEU A 262 -38.98 -10.90 10.08
N ASN A 263 -38.10 -10.24 10.84
CA ASN A 263 -38.31 -9.91 12.23
C ASN A 263 -39.43 -8.85 12.34
N LEU A 264 -40.64 -9.20 11.90
CA LEU A 264 -41.87 -8.43 12.11
C LEU A 264 -42.51 -8.75 13.48
N GLY A 265 -42.00 -9.76 14.20
CA GLY A 265 -42.56 -10.22 15.47
C GLY A 265 -42.16 -9.42 16.71
N ALA A 266 -40.96 -8.83 16.76
CA ALA A 266 -40.49 -8.20 18.01
C ALA A 266 -41.04 -6.78 18.20
N THR A 267 -41.19 -6.00 17.14
CA THR A 267 -41.72 -4.63 17.21
C THR A 267 -43.23 -4.63 17.39
N VAL A 268 -43.97 -5.49 16.66
CA VAL A 268 -45.43 -5.54 16.73
C VAL A 268 -45.94 -6.06 18.08
N TYR A 269 -45.30 -7.08 18.66
CA TYR A 269 -45.65 -7.55 20.02
C TYR A 269 -45.38 -6.48 21.09
N SER A 270 -44.28 -5.73 20.97
CA SER A 270 -43.95 -4.63 21.89
C SER A 270 -44.97 -3.49 21.80
N TYR A 271 -45.39 -3.10 20.58
CA TYR A 271 -46.43 -2.08 20.38
C TYR A 271 -47.81 -2.52 20.87
N ILE A 272 -48.21 -3.79 20.65
CA ILE A 272 -49.49 -4.33 21.13
C ILE A 272 -49.52 -4.42 22.66
N LEU A 273 -48.42 -4.84 23.31
CA LEU A 273 -48.32 -4.87 24.77
C LEU A 273 -48.36 -3.45 25.39
N LEU A 274 -47.70 -2.47 24.77
CA LEU A 274 -47.69 -1.08 25.24
C LEU A 274 -49.05 -0.37 25.07
N LEU A 275 -49.78 -0.64 23.98
CA LEU A 275 -51.12 -0.07 23.75
C LEU A 275 -52.20 -0.78 24.57
N GLY A 276 -52.09 -2.10 24.76
CA GLY A 276 -53.05 -2.89 25.54
C GLY A 276 -53.10 -2.49 27.02
N TRP A 277 -51.95 -2.22 27.65
CA TRP A 277 -51.90 -1.80 29.05
C TRP A 277 -52.59 -0.44 29.28
N LYS A 278 -52.53 0.49 28.31
CA LYS A 278 -53.16 1.82 28.44
C LYS A 278 -54.69 1.78 28.36
N LEU A 279 -55.29 0.73 27.81
CA LEU A 279 -56.75 0.60 27.70
C LEU A 279 -57.40 0.06 28.99
N PHE A 280 -56.68 -0.71 29.81
CA PHE A 280 -57.19 -1.20 31.10
C PHE A 280 -57.63 -0.11 32.09
N PRO A 281 -56.84 0.97 32.36
CA PRO A 281 -57.28 2.03 33.26
C PRO A 281 -58.44 2.86 32.69
N LEU A 282 -58.56 2.99 31.37
CA LEU A 282 -59.68 3.67 30.72
C LEU A 282 -60.99 2.89 30.89
N MET A 283 -60.95 1.56 30.73
CA MET A 283 -62.12 0.72 30.97
C MET A 283 -62.51 0.70 32.46
N ALA A 284 -61.53 0.71 33.37
CA ALA A 284 -61.78 0.82 34.80
C ALA A 284 -62.42 2.17 35.18
N LEU A 285 -61.96 3.29 34.62
CA LEU A 285 -62.55 4.61 34.83
C LEU A 285 -63.98 4.70 34.29
N CYS A 286 -64.26 4.12 33.12
CA CYS A 286 -65.62 4.04 32.56
C CYS A 286 -66.54 3.18 33.45
N ALA A 287 -66.05 2.05 33.97
CA ALA A 287 -66.80 1.21 34.91
C ALA A 287 -67.10 1.95 36.23
N ILE A 288 -66.10 2.64 36.79
CA ILE A 288 -66.27 3.46 38.01
C ILE A 288 -67.26 4.61 37.76
N TYR A 289 -67.19 5.27 36.60
CA TYR A 289 -68.13 6.33 36.21
C TYR A 289 -69.55 5.80 36.08
N ALA A 290 -69.74 4.65 35.42
CA ALA A 290 -71.04 3.98 35.30
C ALA A 290 -71.61 3.55 36.67
N LEU A 291 -70.76 3.04 37.57
CA LEU A 291 -71.13 2.70 38.96
C LEU A 291 -71.49 3.93 39.79
N ARG A 292 -70.75 5.03 39.67
CA ARG A 292 -71.11 6.30 40.33
C ARG A 292 -72.44 6.84 39.82
N ARG A 293 -72.68 6.76 38.51
CA ARG A 293 -73.92 7.23 37.89
C ARG A 293 -75.13 6.38 38.30
N SER A 294 -74.97 5.06 38.47
CA SER A 294 -76.05 4.18 38.95
C SER A 294 -76.33 4.33 40.45
N LEU A 295 -75.34 4.74 41.25
CA LEU A 295 -75.52 5.03 42.68
C LEU A 295 -76.15 6.42 42.91
N SER A 296 -75.88 7.40 42.04
CA SER A 296 -76.49 8.74 42.10
C SER A 296 -77.97 8.79 41.64
N SER A 297 -78.48 7.73 41.01
CA SER A 297 -79.86 7.68 40.52
C SER A 297 -80.83 6.93 41.44
N ARG A 298 -80.43 6.59 42.68
CA ARG A 298 -81.38 6.09 43.70
C ARG A 298 -82.17 7.27 44.30
N PRO A 299 -83.49 7.37 44.09
CA PRO A 299 -84.30 8.39 44.73
C PRO A 299 -84.57 7.99 46.18
N GLN A 300 -84.34 8.94 47.10
CA GLN A 300 -84.76 8.84 48.50
C GLN A 300 -86.29 8.68 48.55
N ARG A 301 -86.76 7.51 48.98
CA ARG A 301 -88.15 7.30 49.41
C ARG A 301 -88.24 7.53 50.92
N ARG A 302 -89.12 8.47 51.28
CA ARG A 302 -89.59 8.93 52.60
C ARG A 302 -88.89 10.17 53.12
#